data_AF-A0A7W4HEI8-F1
#
_entry.id   AF-A0A7W4HEI8-F1
#
_cell.length_a   1.000
_cell.length_b   1.000
_cell.length_c   1.000
_cell.angle_alpha   90.00
_cell.angle_beta   90.00
_cell.angle_gamma   90.00
#
_symmetry.space_group_name_H-M   'P 1'
#
loop_
_entity.id
_entity.type
_entity.pdbx_description
1 polymer ?
#
loop_
_entity_poly.entity_id
_entity_poly.type
_entity_poly.pdbx_seq_one_letter_code
_entity_poly.pdbx_strand_id
1 'polypeptide(L)'
;MKEREGGALLKELKDGDRSATIPSASKGIDVRVAASGTKRYGVSWSGTNFEVKQQGNDITSGQQVDCGSSITIVPTLGDCERAQEVKVNGAAVSPDGQGEYVHEVVGTVSSIEVVAGMKMLEVTWSASLGIGVSVGGNSSSPVSTSCGAEVRVVLTPGAGDGLVQGVTIGEEGKADATVTKDGASALGFTWEENQPTAGQTTVKWVPKGNVEIKAVSLPRKYRIHFSDGDGYTVAVTRAGGAAVTNGEELLEGTRLTVTVEVSNAAKHKVVKVNGDANGITEVATGRYTYGFSISGETTVRVELGVRKYKVVYAPNALKVSELKVWAGGW
;
A
#
# COMPACT_ATOMS: atom_id res chain seq x y z
N MET A 1 -54.19 32.03 -43.02
CA MET A 1 -53.84 33.40 -43.47
C MET A 1 -52.75 33.24 -44.53
N LYS A 2 -53.01 33.63 -45.78
CA LYS A 2 -52.09 33.42 -46.92
C LYS A 2 -50.88 34.35 -46.76
N GLU A 3 -49.69 33.77 -46.70
CA GLU A 3 -48.40 34.48 -46.76
C GLU A 3 -48.30 35.16 -48.13
N ARG A 4 -48.03 36.48 -48.16
CA ARG A 4 -47.74 37.19 -49.42
C ARG A 4 -46.23 37.10 -49.66
N GLU A 5 -45.83 36.29 -50.63
CA GLU A 5 -44.52 36.38 -51.26
C GLU A 5 -44.37 37.77 -51.92
N GLY A 6 -43.31 38.51 -51.57
CA GLY A 6 -42.99 39.80 -52.19
C GLY A 6 -42.62 40.96 -51.26
N GLY A 7 -42.04 40.71 -50.09
CA GLY A 7 -41.47 41.79 -49.26
C GLY A 7 -40.16 42.31 -49.84
N ALA A 8 -40.12 43.58 -50.27
CA ALA A 8 -38.88 44.22 -50.73
C ALA A 8 -38.00 44.60 -49.52
N LEU A 9 -36.70 44.26 -49.56
CA LEU A 9 -35.72 44.70 -48.56
C LEU A 9 -35.59 46.23 -48.64
N LEU A 10 -36.13 46.94 -47.65
CA LEU A 10 -36.12 48.41 -47.63
C LEU A 10 -34.80 48.99 -47.11
N LYS A 11 -34.17 48.31 -46.13
CA LYS A 11 -32.90 48.74 -45.54
C LYS A 11 -32.23 47.59 -44.80
N GLU A 12 -30.93 47.44 -45.00
CA GLU A 12 -30.08 46.60 -44.16
C GLU A 12 -29.53 47.44 -43.01
N LEU A 13 -29.75 46.99 -41.77
CA LEU A 13 -29.19 47.62 -40.56
C LEU A 13 -27.79 47.04 -40.31
N LYS A 14 -26.83 47.89 -39.99
CA LYS A 14 -25.47 47.49 -39.61
C LYS A 14 -25.32 47.43 -38.10
N ASP A 15 -24.30 46.70 -37.63
CA ASP A 15 -23.97 46.63 -36.20
C ASP A 15 -23.72 48.04 -35.63
N GLY A 16 -24.48 48.41 -34.59
CA GLY A 16 -24.47 49.75 -34.00
C GLY A 16 -25.59 50.70 -34.45
N ASP A 17 -26.37 50.37 -35.48
CA ASP A 17 -27.54 51.16 -35.87
C ASP A 17 -28.62 51.09 -34.78
N ARG A 18 -28.92 52.22 -34.14
CA ARG A 18 -29.97 52.32 -33.09
C ARG A 18 -31.35 52.69 -33.63
N SER A 19 -31.44 53.07 -34.91
CA SER A 19 -32.69 53.48 -35.54
C SER A 19 -32.58 53.47 -37.06
N ALA A 20 -33.69 53.21 -37.76
CA ALA A 20 -33.82 53.47 -39.18
C ALA A 20 -35.11 54.24 -39.48
N THR A 21 -34.98 55.24 -40.35
CA THR A 21 -36.11 56.02 -40.86
C THR A 21 -36.69 55.32 -42.08
N ILE A 22 -38.00 55.04 -42.05
CA ILE A 22 -38.74 54.49 -43.17
C ILE A 22 -39.52 55.63 -43.85
N PRO A 23 -39.44 55.81 -45.19
CA PRO A 23 -40.13 56.90 -45.89
C PRO A 23 -41.66 56.85 -45.71
N SER A 24 -42.28 57.99 -45.42
CA SER A 24 -43.72 58.13 -45.08
C SER A 24 -44.70 57.77 -46.19
N ALA A 25 -44.24 57.59 -47.43
CA ALA A 25 -45.08 57.29 -48.59
C ALA A 25 -45.64 55.85 -48.61
N SER A 26 -45.22 54.97 -47.72
CA SER A 26 -45.64 53.56 -47.72
C SER A 26 -46.72 53.30 -46.66
N LYS A 27 -47.99 53.33 -47.09
CA LYS A 27 -49.12 52.85 -46.28
C LYS A 27 -49.14 51.32 -46.26
N GLY A 28 -49.20 50.72 -45.06
CA GLY A 28 -49.34 49.27 -44.88
C GLY A 28 -48.03 48.49 -44.79
N ILE A 29 -46.99 49.05 -44.17
CA ILE A 29 -45.72 48.35 -43.93
C ILE A 29 -45.85 47.44 -42.71
N ASP A 30 -45.59 46.15 -42.91
CA ASP A 30 -45.38 45.20 -41.83
C ASP A 30 -43.88 45.10 -41.59
N VAL A 31 -43.37 45.72 -40.53
CA VAL A 31 -41.93 45.73 -40.22
C VAL A 31 -41.59 44.45 -39.49
N ARG A 32 -40.92 43.54 -40.18
CA ARG A 32 -40.34 42.34 -39.56
C ARG A 32 -38.85 42.54 -39.39
N VAL A 33 -38.40 42.57 -38.15
CA VAL A 33 -36.98 42.47 -37.83
C VAL A 33 -36.60 41.00 -37.93
N ALA A 34 -35.98 40.62 -39.04
CA ALA A 34 -35.23 39.37 -39.10
C ALA A 34 -33.91 39.60 -38.37
N ALA A 35 -33.65 38.88 -37.29
CA ALA A 35 -32.37 38.97 -36.59
C ALA A 35 -31.25 38.63 -37.58
N SER A 36 -30.38 39.61 -37.86
CA SER A 36 -29.24 39.46 -38.75
C SER A 36 -28.10 38.80 -37.99
N GLY A 37 -28.13 37.46 -37.92
CA GLY A 37 -27.07 36.63 -37.35
C GLY A 37 -26.83 36.80 -35.85
N THR A 38 -26.25 35.76 -35.24
CA THR A 38 -25.69 35.88 -33.89
C THR A 38 -24.40 36.68 -34.00
N LYS A 39 -24.19 37.68 -33.14
CA LYS A 39 -22.92 38.40 -33.06
C LYS A 39 -21.80 37.39 -32.81
N ARG A 40 -20.67 37.51 -33.51
CA ARG A 40 -19.54 36.59 -33.39
C ARG A 40 -18.30 37.29 -32.85
N TYR A 41 -17.54 36.56 -32.03
CA TYR A 41 -16.29 37.02 -31.46
C TYR A 41 -15.15 36.09 -31.86
N GLY A 42 -13.98 36.67 -32.15
CA GLY A 42 -12.76 35.90 -32.38
C GLY A 42 -12.25 35.30 -31.06
N VAL A 43 -11.79 34.05 -31.13
CA VAL A 43 -11.11 33.36 -30.03
C VAL A 43 -9.70 33.04 -30.46
N SER A 44 -8.72 33.64 -29.79
CA SER A 44 -7.30 33.49 -30.08
C SER A 44 -6.52 33.20 -28.81
N TRP A 45 -5.49 32.37 -28.95
CA TRP A 45 -4.53 32.04 -27.89
C TRP A 45 -3.18 31.67 -28.49
N SER A 46 -2.17 31.63 -27.61
CA SER A 46 -0.82 31.16 -27.91
C SER A 46 -0.42 30.11 -26.88
N GLY A 47 -0.17 28.88 -27.32
CA GLY A 47 0.16 27.76 -26.44
C GLY A 47 -0.22 26.43 -27.08
N THR A 48 0.40 25.36 -26.60
CA THR A 48 0.17 23.98 -27.10
C THR A 48 -0.11 22.98 -25.98
N ASN A 49 -0.17 23.44 -24.73
CA ASN A 49 -0.42 22.61 -23.54
C ASN A 49 -1.92 22.53 -23.19
N PHE A 50 -2.80 22.84 -24.14
CA PHE A 50 -4.25 22.70 -24.00
C PHE A 50 -4.93 22.71 -25.38
N GLU A 51 -6.12 22.14 -25.43
CA GLU A 51 -7.07 22.24 -26.54
C GLU A 51 -8.22 23.16 -26.15
N VAL A 52 -8.85 23.78 -27.14
CA VAL A 52 -10.08 24.56 -26.96
C VAL A 52 -11.17 23.92 -27.79
N LYS A 53 -12.30 23.63 -27.15
CA LYS A 53 -13.44 22.95 -27.77
C LYS A 53 -14.68 23.82 -27.73
N GLN A 54 -15.53 23.66 -28.74
CA GLN A 54 -16.87 24.21 -28.76
C GLN A 54 -17.85 23.07 -29.07
N GLN A 55 -18.82 22.84 -28.18
CA GLN A 55 -19.79 21.74 -28.31
C GLN A 55 -19.12 20.38 -28.55
N GLY A 56 -17.99 20.14 -27.89
CA GLY A 56 -17.21 18.91 -27.99
C GLY A 56 -16.25 18.82 -29.19
N ASN A 57 -16.27 19.78 -30.12
CA ASN A 57 -15.37 19.79 -31.28
C ASN A 57 -14.20 20.74 -31.06
N ASP A 58 -13.00 20.34 -31.46
CA ASP A 58 -11.81 21.20 -31.40
C ASP A 58 -11.99 22.42 -32.32
N ILE A 59 -11.63 23.59 -31.81
CA ILE A 59 -11.60 24.83 -32.58
C ILE A 59 -10.17 25.33 -32.73
N THR A 60 -9.91 26.08 -33.79
CA THR A 60 -8.58 26.60 -34.09
C THR A 60 -8.40 28.04 -33.60
N SER A 61 -7.17 28.41 -33.20
CA SER A 61 -6.88 29.77 -32.78
C SER A 61 -7.14 30.76 -33.92
N GLY A 62 -7.90 31.82 -33.63
CA GLY A 62 -8.41 32.78 -34.62
C GLY A 62 -9.82 32.50 -35.13
N GLN A 63 -10.42 31.36 -34.78
CA GLN A 63 -11.79 31.03 -35.17
C GLN A 63 -12.81 31.97 -34.50
N GLN A 64 -13.91 32.24 -35.21
CA GLN A 64 -15.04 32.97 -34.65
C GLN A 64 -16.08 32.05 -34.04
N VAL A 65 -16.61 32.45 -32.89
CA VAL A 65 -17.67 31.76 -32.16
C VAL A 65 -18.84 32.71 -31.88
N ASP A 66 -20.04 32.15 -31.76
CA ASP A 66 -21.25 32.92 -31.48
C ASP A 66 -21.24 33.49 -30.05
N CYS A 67 -21.67 34.75 -29.91
CA CYS A 67 -21.83 35.43 -28.62
C CYS A 67 -22.82 34.66 -27.74
N GLY A 68 -22.47 34.46 -26.47
CA GLY A 68 -23.24 33.68 -25.50
C GLY A 68 -23.05 32.17 -25.63
N SER A 69 -22.25 31.70 -26.60
CA SER A 69 -21.81 30.31 -26.62
C SER A 69 -20.68 30.09 -25.60
N SER A 70 -20.48 28.83 -25.20
CA SER A 70 -19.37 28.46 -24.31
C SER A 70 -18.27 27.72 -25.06
N ILE A 71 -17.04 27.99 -24.67
CA ILE A 71 -15.87 27.19 -25.04
C ILE A 71 -15.39 26.42 -23.81
N THR A 72 -14.89 25.20 -24.03
CA THR A 72 -14.24 24.38 -23.01
C THR A 72 -12.74 24.39 -23.27
N ILE A 73 -11.96 24.70 -22.25
CA ILE A 73 -10.50 24.65 -22.28
C ILE A 73 -10.10 23.32 -21.64
N VAL A 74 -9.39 22.49 -22.40
CA VAL A 74 -8.97 21.15 -22.00
C VAL A 74 -7.45 21.13 -21.87
N PRO A 75 -6.90 21.26 -20.65
CA PRO A 75 -5.46 21.17 -20.42
C PRO A 75 -4.88 19.83 -20.92
N THR A 76 -3.76 19.89 -21.63
CA THR A 76 -2.97 18.73 -22.05
C THR A 76 -1.74 18.67 -21.17
N LEU A 77 -1.82 17.88 -20.10
CA LEU A 77 -0.86 17.85 -18.99
C LEU A 77 -0.24 16.47 -18.84
N GLY A 78 0.99 16.41 -18.32
CA GLY A 78 1.65 15.14 -17.99
C GLY A 78 1.04 14.45 -16.75
N ASP A 79 1.40 13.18 -16.53
CA ASP A 79 0.87 12.34 -15.43
C ASP A 79 0.97 12.98 -14.03
N CYS A 80 2.00 13.80 -13.80
CA CYS A 80 2.28 14.47 -12.53
C CYS A 80 1.95 15.97 -12.53
N GLU A 81 1.28 16.45 -13.56
CA GLU A 81 0.88 17.83 -13.70
C GLU A 81 -0.62 17.99 -13.45
N ARG A 82 -1.00 19.19 -13.02
CA ARG A 82 -2.39 19.63 -12.92
C ARG A 82 -2.49 21.05 -13.43
N ALA A 83 -3.66 21.45 -13.90
CA ALA A 83 -3.92 22.85 -14.19
C ALA A 83 -3.97 23.59 -12.85
N GLN A 84 -2.97 24.45 -12.62
CA GLN A 84 -2.90 25.29 -11.43
C GLN A 84 -3.76 26.54 -11.61
N GLU A 85 -3.77 27.09 -12.82
CA GLU A 85 -4.54 28.27 -13.15
C GLU A 85 -4.90 28.23 -14.64
N VAL A 86 -6.14 28.60 -14.97
CA VAL A 86 -6.57 28.83 -16.35
C VAL A 86 -7.06 30.27 -16.44
N LYS A 87 -6.57 31.03 -17.42
CA LYS A 87 -6.98 32.42 -17.65
C LYS A 87 -7.53 32.61 -19.04
N VAL A 88 -8.55 33.44 -19.13
CA VAL A 88 -9.06 33.98 -20.41
C VAL A 88 -9.01 35.49 -20.32
N ASN A 89 -8.28 36.14 -21.25
CA ASN A 89 -8.02 37.58 -21.21
C ASN A 89 -7.48 38.08 -19.84
N GLY A 90 -6.66 37.25 -19.18
CA GLY A 90 -6.09 37.55 -17.86
C GLY A 90 -7.03 37.29 -16.66
N ALA A 91 -8.30 36.98 -16.88
CA ALA A 91 -9.24 36.61 -15.82
C ALA A 91 -9.22 35.10 -15.55
N ALA A 92 -9.15 34.70 -14.29
CA ALA A 92 -9.13 33.29 -13.90
C ALA A 92 -10.47 32.60 -14.19
N VAL A 93 -10.39 31.40 -14.75
CA VAL A 93 -11.51 30.48 -14.99
C VAL A 93 -11.36 29.32 -14.02
N SER A 94 -12.38 29.10 -13.20
CA SER A 94 -12.45 27.93 -12.31
C SER A 94 -13.10 26.77 -13.04
N PRO A 95 -12.70 25.51 -12.74
CA PRO A 95 -13.39 24.36 -13.29
C PRO A 95 -14.82 24.26 -12.74
N ASP A 96 -15.72 23.69 -13.54
CA ASP A 96 -17.09 23.40 -13.14
C ASP A 96 -17.19 22.18 -12.21
N GLY A 97 -18.41 21.74 -11.90
CA GLY A 97 -18.65 20.58 -11.03
C GLY A 97 -18.14 19.23 -11.59
N GLN A 98 -17.78 19.20 -12.87
CA GLN A 98 -17.25 18.05 -13.59
C GLN A 98 -15.73 18.16 -13.80
N GLY A 99 -15.12 19.28 -13.39
CA GLY A 99 -13.69 19.53 -13.53
C GLY A 99 -13.30 20.20 -14.85
N GLU A 100 -14.26 20.66 -15.66
CA GLU A 100 -14.01 21.28 -16.96
C GLU A 100 -13.87 22.82 -16.84
N TYR A 101 -12.92 23.41 -17.56
CA TYR A 101 -12.74 24.86 -17.59
C TYR A 101 -13.60 25.49 -18.69
N VAL A 102 -14.83 25.88 -18.32
CA VAL A 102 -15.81 26.44 -19.25
C VAL A 102 -15.81 27.97 -19.19
N HIS A 103 -15.79 28.62 -20.36
CA HIS A 103 -15.87 30.06 -20.48
C HIS A 103 -16.97 30.48 -21.47
N GLU A 104 -17.87 31.36 -21.04
CA GLU A 104 -18.88 31.97 -21.91
C GLU A 104 -18.29 33.13 -22.70
N VAL A 105 -18.44 33.09 -24.03
CA VAL A 105 -17.88 34.08 -24.94
C VAL A 105 -18.87 35.24 -25.14
N VAL A 106 -18.70 36.29 -24.34
CA VAL A 106 -19.49 37.54 -24.42
C VAL A 106 -18.73 38.71 -25.06
N GLY A 107 -17.46 38.49 -25.42
CA GLY A 107 -16.57 39.45 -26.06
C GLY A 107 -15.40 38.75 -26.77
N THR A 108 -14.52 39.52 -27.42
CA THR A 108 -13.31 38.97 -28.07
C THR A 108 -12.42 38.29 -27.04
N VAL A 109 -12.04 37.04 -27.29
CA VAL A 109 -11.02 36.31 -26.52
C VAL A 109 -9.70 36.47 -27.25
N SER A 110 -8.82 37.28 -26.67
CA SER A 110 -7.50 37.61 -27.22
C SER A 110 -6.37 36.75 -26.64
N SER A 111 -6.57 36.15 -25.47
CA SER A 111 -5.62 35.22 -24.87
C SER A 111 -6.31 34.14 -24.05
N ILE A 112 -5.71 32.95 -24.07
CA ILE A 112 -5.99 31.85 -23.15
C ILE A 112 -4.64 31.34 -22.65
N GLU A 113 -4.52 31.18 -21.34
CA GLU A 113 -3.31 30.70 -20.68
C GLU A 113 -3.68 29.56 -19.73
N VAL A 114 -2.92 28.47 -19.79
CA VAL A 114 -3.01 27.35 -18.86
C VAL A 114 -1.66 27.21 -18.17
N VAL A 115 -1.64 27.48 -16.86
CA VAL A 115 -0.47 27.33 -16.01
C VAL A 115 -0.48 25.92 -15.43
N ALA A 116 0.50 25.11 -15.83
CA ALA A 116 0.72 23.80 -15.23
C ALA A 116 1.40 23.93 -13.86
N GLY A 117 0.91 23.17 -12.89
CA GLY A 117 1.55 22.99 -11.60
C GLY A 117 1.72 21.51 -11.27
N MET A 118 2.46 21.22 -10.21
CA MET A 118 2.70 19.84 -9.77
C MET A 118 1.48 19.26 -9.06
N LYS A 119 1.08 18.04 -9.44
CA LYS A 119 0.04 17.29 -8.71
C LYS A 119 0.57 16.94 -7.32
N MET A 120 -0.24 17.17 -6.30
CA MET A 120 0.00 16.64 -4.96
C MET A 120 -0.73 15.31 -4.84
N LEU A 121 -0.05 14.32 -4.27
CA LEU A 121 -0.56 13.00 -3.97
C LEU A 121 -0.79 12.87 -2.47
N GLU A 122 -1.75 12.04 -2.09
CA GLU A 122 -1.95 11.63 -0.70
C GLU A 122 -1.45 10.21 -0.50
N VAL A 123 -0.66 10.02 0.56
CA VAL A 123 -0.24 8.70 1.05
C VAL A 123 -1.02 8.42 2.32
N THR A 124 -1.79 7.33 2.31
CA THR A 124 -2.73 6.98 3.36
C THR A 124 -2.43 5.61 3.96
N TRP A 125 -2.79 5.43 5.22
CA TRP A 125 -2.73 4.14 5.91
C TRP A 125 -3.67 4.15 7.12
N SER A 126 -4.08 2.97 7.57
CA SER A 126 -4.99 2.81 8.70
C SER A 126 -4.26 2.37 9.97
N ALA A 127 -4.80 2.73 11.13
CA ALA A 127 -4.30 2.23 12.41
C ALA A 127 -4.50 0.71 12.58
N SER A 128 -5.43 0.12 11.82
CA SER A 128 -5.69 -1.33 11.80
C SER A 128 -4.53 -2.16 11.24
N LEU A 129 -3.49 -1.54 10.68
CA LEU A 129 -2.26 -2.25 10.30
C LEU A 129 -1.51 -2.83 11.51
N GLY A 130 -1.77 -2.35 12.73
CA GLY A 130 -1.16 -2.88 13.96
C GLY A 130 0.34 -2.62 14.09
N ILE A 131 0.90 -1.73 13.26
CA ILE A 131 2.32 -1.40 13.16
C ILE A 131 2.49 0.11 13.10
N GLY A 132 3.62 0.63 13.62
CA GLY A 132 3.98 2.03 13.45
C GLY A 132 4.32 2.31 11.98
N VAL A 133 3.62 3.25 11.35
CA VAL A 133 3.91 3.70 9.98
C VAL A 133 4.28 5.16 10.01
N SER A 134 5.36 5.53 9.32
CA SER A 134 5.69 6.92 9.06
C SER A 134 6.12 7.14 7.62
N VAL A 135 5.74 8.29 7.05
CA VAL A 135 6.05 8.68 5.69
C VAL A 135 6.80 10.00 5.71
N GLY A 136 8.05 10.01 5.23
CA GLY A 136 8.90 11.20 5.29
C GLY A 136 9.13 11.72 6.71
N GLY A 137 9.03 10.85 7.73
CA GLY A 137 9.11 11.21 9.16
C GLY A 137 7.78 11.62 9.80
N ASN A 138 6.68 11.74 9.04
CA ASN A 138 5.36 12.02 9.58
C ASN A 138 4.65 10.70 9.94
N SER A 139 4.19 10.58 11.19
CA SER A 139 3.49 9.38 11.69
C SER A 139 1.95 9.53 11.69
N SER A 140 1.43 10.62 11.11
CA SER A 140 0.00 10.86 10.95
C SER A 140 -0.42 10.68 9.49
N SER A 141 -1.56 10.04 9.28
CA SER A 141 -2.18 9.85 7.97
C SER A 141 -3.37 10.81 7.80
N PRO A 142 -3.59 11.41 6.61
CA PRO A 142 -2.81 11.29 5.37
C PRO A 142 -1.53 12.15 5.35
N VAL A 143 -0.58 11.81 4.47
CA VAL A 143 0.61 12.63 4.16
C VAL A 143 0.56 13.10 2.72
N SER A 144 0.72 14.41 2.51
CA SER A 144 0.79 15.00 1.18
C SER A 144 2.22 15.00 0.65
N THR A 145 2.41 14.57 -0.60
CA THR A 145 3.70 14.56 -1.31
C THR A 145 3.54 15.04 -2.74
N SER A 146 4.58 15.60 -3.34
CA SER A 146 4.54 15.94 -4.77
C SER A 146 4.62 14.68 -5.64
N CYS A 147 3.85 14.65 -6.72
CA CYS A 147 3.88 13.56 -7.70
C CYS A 147 5.25 13.45 -8.34
N GLY A 148 5.81 12.24 -8.43
CA GLY A 148 7.17 12.05 -8.96
C GLY A 148 8.27 12.28 -7.93
N ALA A 149 7.96 12.70 -6.70
CA ALA A 149 8.92 12.66 -5.60
C ALA A 149 9.01 11.23 -5.03
N GLU A 150 10.19 10.86 -4.52
CA GLU A 150 10.37 9.60 -3.83
C GLU A 150 9.64 9.60 -2.50
N VAL A 151 8.73 8.65 -2.33
CA VAL A 151 8.06 8.38 -1.07
C VAL A 151 8.89 7.38 -0.27
N ARG A 152 9.07 7.66 1.03
CA ARG A 152 9.76 6.78 1.97
C ARG A 152 8.80 6.38 3.08
N VAL A 153 8.37 5.12 3.06
CA VAL A 153 7.49 4.54 4.08
C VAL A 153 8.32 3.72 5.03
N VAL A 154 8.36 4.11 6.30
CA VAL A 154 9.03 3.38 7.37
C VAL A 154 7.98 2.63 8.18
N LEU A 155 8.16 1.32 8.27
CA LEU A 155 7.32 0.37 9.00
C LEU A 155 8.09 -0.09 10.24
N THR A 156 7.48 0.06 11.42
CA THR A 156 8.08 -0.20 12.72
C THR A 156 7.20 -1.16 13.53
N PRO A 157 7.46 -2.48 13.44
CA PRO A 157 6.76 -3.50 14.22
C PRO A 157 6.89 -3.27 15.73
N GLY A 158 5.96 -3.84 16.50
CA GLY A 158 6.09 -3.89 17.94
C GLY A 158 7.28 -4.75 18.38
N ALA A 159 7.73 -4.54 19.62
CA ALA A 159 8.81 -5.35 20.18
C ALA A 159 8.40 -6.84 20.20
N GLY A 160 9.22 -7.68 19.56
CA GLY A 160 8.98 -9.13 19.47
C GLY A 160 8.07 -9.57 18.32
N ASP A 161 7.59 -8.67 17.46
CA ASP A 161 6.81 -9.03 16.26
C ASP A 161 7.68 -9.55 15.10
N GLY A 162 8.99 -9.31 15.17
CA GLY A 162 9.93 -9.74 14.13
C GLY A 162 10.00 -8.78 12.94
N LEU A 163 10.61 -9.23 11.85
CA LEU A 163 10.83 -8.43 10.63
C LEU A 163 9.57 -8.43 9.75
N VAL A 164 9.26 -7.28 9.15
CA VAL A 164 8.23 -7.19 8.12
C VAL A 164 8.55 -8.17 6.97
N GLN A 165 7.57 -8.97 6.57
CA GLN A 165 7.71 -9.96 5.50
C GLN A 165 7.17 -9.47 4.15
N GLY A 166 6.19 -8.56 4.19
CA GLY A 166 5.62 -7.99 2.98
C GLY A 166 4.71 -6.79 3.27
N VAL A 167 4.49 -5.97 2.25
CA VAL A 167 3.68 -4.74 2.31
C VAL A 167 2.79 -4.69 1.08
N THR A 168 1.48 -4.61 1.27
CA THR A 168 0.54 -4.44 0.17
C THR A 168 0.23 -2.96 -0.01
N ILE A 169 0.52 -2.44 -1.20
CA ILE A 169 0.41 -1.04 -1.58
C ILE A 169 -0.58 -0.92 -2.74
N GLY A 170 -1.61 -0.11 -2.54
CA GLY A 170 -2.49 0.35 -3.61
C GLY A 170 -2.02 1.70 -4.13
N GLU A 171 -1.91 1.85 -5.45
CA GLU A 171 -1.68 3.13 -6.09
C GLU A 171 -2.82 3.39 -7.08
N GLU A 172 -3.38 4.59 -7.05
CA GLU A 172 -4.45 5.03 -7.94
C GLU A 172 -4.09 4.74 -9.40
N GLY A 173 -5.00 4.09 -10.13
CA GLY A 173 -4.80 3.69 -11.53
C GLY A 173 -3.94 2.44 -11.73
N LYS A 174 -3.51 1.75 -10.65
CA LYS A 174 -2.76 0.49 -10.70
C LYS A 174 -3.46 -0.60 -9.89
N ALA A 175 -3.12 -1.86 -10.19
CA ALA A 175 -3.47 -2.98 -9.34
C ALA A 175 -2.61 -2.98 -8.07
N ASP A 176 -3.15 -3.53 -6.98
CA ASP A 176 -2.44 -3.65 -5.71
C ASP A 176 -1.17 -4.49 -5.87
N ALA A 177 -0.06 -4.00 -5.31
CA ALA A 177 1.23 -4.68 -5.34
C ALA A 177 1.60 -5.14 -3.93
N THR A 178 1.96 -6.41 -3.76
CA THR A 178 2.56 -6.90 -2.53
C THR A 178 4.08 -6.94 -2.68
N VAL A 179 4.73 -6.00 -2.02
CA VAL A 179 6.18 -5.81 -2.03
C VAL A 179 6.79 -6.67 -0.94
N THR A 180 7.76 -7.51 -1.30
CA THR A 180 8.60 -8.28 -0.37
C THR A 180 10.06 -7.90 -0.60
N LYS A 181 10.95 -8.24 0.34
CA LYS A 181 12.39 -7.98 0.21
C LYS A 181 12.97 -8.43 -1.13
N ASP A 182 12.65 -9.66 -1.54
CA ASP A 182 13.20 -10.26 -2.76
C ASP A 182 12.45 -9.81 -4.03
N GLY A 183 11.19 -9.37 -3.90
CA GLY A 183 10.35 -8.94 -5.01
C GLY A 183 10.39 -7.43 -5.31
N ALA A 184 10.91 -6.62 -4.39
CA ALA A 184 10.80 -5.16 -4.45
C ALA A 184 11.37 -4.56 -5.74
N SER A 185 12.59 -4.94 -6.12
CA SER A 185 13.28 -4.38 -7.28
C SER A 185 12.52 -4.63 -8.59
N ALA A 186 11.90 -5.80 -8.74
CA ALA A 186 11.12 -6.15 -9.93
C ALA A 186 9.85 -5.29 -10.08
N LEU A 187 9.35 -4.74 -8.97
CA LEU A 187 8.19 -3.87 -8.91
C LEU A 187 8.56 -2.38 -8.92
N GLY A 188 9.85 -2.04 -9.01
CA GLY A 188 10.33 -0.65 -8.95
C GLY A 188 10.39 -0.06 -7.53
N PHE A 189 10.39 -0.91 -6.51
CA PHE A 189 10.53 -0.52 -5.10
C PHE A 189 11.96 -0.80 -4.61
N THR A 190 12.39 -0.04 -3.63
CA THR A 190 13.59 -0.32 -2.83
C THR A 190 13.17 -0.77 -1.44
N TRP A 191 13.75 -1.87 -0.97
CA TRP A 191 13.52 -2.43 0.36
C TRP A 191 14.78 -2.32 1.21
N GLU A 192 14.68 -1.67 2.36
CA GLU A 192 15.79 -1.48 3.29
C GLU A 192 15.42 -1.93 4.70
N GLU A 193 16.26 -2.76 5.31
CA GLU A 193 16.13 -3.15 6.72
C GLU A 193 17.02 -2.23 7.57
N ASN A 194 16.43 -1.19 8.16
CA ASN A 194 17.21 -0.16 8.86
C ASN A 194 17.65 -0.59 10.26
N GLN A 195 16.84 -1.43 10.92
CA GLN A 195 17.11 -1.95 12.27
C GLN A 195 16.67 -3.42 12.32
N PRO A 196 17.54 -4.37 11.90
CA PRO A 196 17.19 -5.78 11.81
C PRO A 196 16.70 -6.39 13.14
N THR A 197 17.21 -5.87 14.26
CA THR A 197 16.83 -6.30 15.62
C THR A 197 15.49 -5.75 16.07
N ALA A 198 15.09 -4.55 15.60
CA ALA A 198 13.82 -3.92 15.93
C ALA A 198 12.72 -4.20 14.89
N GLY A 199 13.05 -4.94 13.82
CA GLY A 199 12.09 -5.27 12.76
C GLY A 199 11.81 -4.13 11.79
N GLN A 200 12.50 -2.99 11.89
CA GLN A 200 12.15 -1.79 11.14
C GLN A 200 12.57 -1.90 9.66
N THR A 201 11.63 -1.61 8.77
CA THR A 201 11.78 -1.70 7.31
C THR A 201 11.40 -0.38 6.65
N THR A 202 12.18 0.07 5.67
CA THR A 202 11.81 1.17 4.77
C THR A 202 11.50 0.63 3.39
N VAL A 203 10.36 1.04 2.83
CA VAL A 203 10.02 0.83 1.42
C VAL A 203 10.02 2.19 0.70
N LYS A 204 10.72 2.27 -0.43
CA LYS A 204 10.86 3.50 -1.22
C LYS A 204 10.48 3.30 -2.68
N TRP A 205 9.79 4.27 -3.26
CA TRP A 205 9.46 4.30 -4.69
C TRP A 205 8.97 5.69 -5.09
N VAL A 206 8.71 5.89 -6.38
CA VAL A 206 8.19 7.15 -6.94
C VAL A 206 6.76 6.92 -7.45
N PRO A 207 5.71 7.28 -6.67
CA PRO A 207 4.33 7.14 -7.11
C PRO A 207 3.92 8.24 -8.10
N LYS A 208 2.94 7.90 -8.95
CA LYS A 208 2.25 8.83 -9.86
C LYS A 208 0.77 9.05 -9.49
N GLY A 209 0.21 8.19 -8.64
CA GLY A 209 -1.15 8.29 -8.13
C GLY A 209 -1.21 8.35 -6.60
N ASN A 210 -2.39 8.64 -6.05
CA ASN A 210 -2.62 8.53 -4.61
C ASN A 210 -2.27 7.11 -4.12
N VAL A 211 -1.70 7.01 -2.92
CA VAL A 211 -1.19 5.76 -2.36
C VAL A 211 -1.98 5.38 -1.11
N GLU A 212 -2.28 4.10 -0.98
CA GLU A 212 -2.79 3.49 0.24
C GLU A 212 -1.89 2.31 0.65
N ILE A 213 -1.40 2.33 1.89
CA ILE A 213 -0.77 1.17 2.51
C ILE A 213 -1.88 0.30 3.10
N LYS A 214 -2.21 -0.78 2.39
CA LYS A 214 -3.40 -1.60 2.66
C LYS A 214 -3.15 -2.68 3.70
N ALA A 215 -1.98 -3.30 3.66
CA ALA A 215 -1.64 -4.39 4.58
C ALA A 215 -0.13 -4.48 4.82
N VAL A 216 0.24 -4.99 5.99
CA VAL A 216 1.61 -5.34 6.34
C VAL A 216 1.60 -6.76 6.89
N SER A 217 2.43 -7.63 6.32
CA SER A 217 2.59 -9.01 6.74
C SER A 217 3.73 -9.13 7.74
N LEU A 218 3.45 -9.71 8.90
CA LEU A 218 4.42 -10.04 9.95
C LEU A 218 4.54 -11.57 10.11
N PRO A 219 5.67 -12.06 10.66
CA PRO A 219 5.84 -13.47 11.00
C PRO A 219 4.77 -13.93 11.99
N ARG A 220 4.38 -15.20 11.90
CA ARG A 220 3.45 -15.80 12.84
C ARG A 220 4.11 -16.00 14.20
N LYS A 221 3.30 -15.96 15.25
CA LYS A 221 3.69 -16.36 16.60
C LYS A 221 2.95 -17.63 17.00
N TYR A 222 3.63 -18.48 17.75
CA TYR A 222 3.06 -19.68 18.34
C TYR A 222 3.41 -19.76 19.80
N ARG A 223 2.47 -20.23 20.62
CA ARG A 223 2.71 -20.46 22.04
C ARG A 223 3.38 -21.79 22.28
N ILE A 224 4.27 -21.81 23.27
CA ILE A 224 4.86 -23.04 23.79
C ILE A 224 4.42 -23.28 25.24
N HIS A 225 3.99 -24.50 25.52
CA HIS A 225 3.64 -24.97 26.85
C HIS A 225 4.56 -26.09 27.30
N PHE A 226 5.02 -26.04 28.54
CA PHE A 226 5.80 -27.11 29.15
C PHE A 226 5.65 -27.06 30.66
N SER A 227 5.78 -28.21 31.30
CA SER A 227 5.72 -28.35 32.74
C SER A 227 6.64 -29.46 33.19
N ASP A 228 7.06 -29.37 34.44
CA ASP A 228 7.67 -30.50 35.14
C ASP A 228 6.67 -31.65 35.24
N GLY A 229 7.19 -32.86 35.40
CA GLY A 229 6.39 -34.06 35.59
C GLY A 229 6.93 -34.89 36.75
N ASP A 230 6.26 -36.02 37.01
CA ASP A 230 6.70 -36.92 38.06
C ASP A 230 8.04 -37.58 37.67
N GLY A 231 9.10 -37.22 38.39
CA GLY A 231 10.45 -37.75 38.19
C GLY A 231 11.31 -37.02 37.14
N TYR A 232 10.87 -35.86 36.63
CA TYR A 232 11.71 -35.01 35.78
C TYR A 232 11.33 -33.52 35.83
N THR A 233 12.29 -32.65 35.53
CA THR A 233 12.07 -31.22 35.29
C THR A 233 12.31 -30.86 33.82
N VAL A 234 11.67 -29.79 33.34
CA VAL A 234 11.79 -29.30 31.97
C VAL A 234 12.18 -27.83 31.95
N ALA A 235 13.26 -27.54 31.22
CA ALA A 235 13.65 -26.18 30.87
C ALA A 235 13.71 -26.04 29.35
N VAL A 236 13.28 -24.89 28.82
CA VAL A 236 13.37 -24.59 27.39
C VAL A 236 14.22 -23.35 27.19
N THR A 237 15.16 -23.41 26.24
CA THR A 237 16.02 -22.29 25.88
C THR A 237 16.01 -22.03 24.38
N ARG A 238 16.27 -20.78 23.98
CA ARG A 238 16.48 -20.40 22.58
C ARG A 238 17.90 -20.75 22.12
N ALA A 239 18.11 -20.78 20.80
CA ALA A 239 19.45 -20.71 20.24
C ALA A 239 20.19 -19.47 20.79
N GLY A 240 21.26 -19.70 21.56
CA GLY A 240 21.96 -18.65 22.33
C GLY A 240 21.81 -18.75 23.85
N GLY A 241 20.97 -19.66 24.35
CA GLY A 241 20.90 -20.03 25.77
C GLY A 241 19.89 -19.23 26.60
N ALA A 242 19.21 -18.24 26.03
CA ALA A 242 18.17 -17.48 26.73
C ALA A 242 16.98 -18.39 27.11
N ALA A 243 16.57 -18.35 28.38
CA ALA A 243 15.42 -19.11 28.88
C ALA A 243 14.10 -18.66 28.23
N VAL A 244 13.24 -19.63 27.95
CA VAL A 244 11.86 -19.44 27.49
C VAL A 244 10.93 -19.67 28.67
N THR A 245 9.88 -18.89 28.79
CA THR A 245 8.87 -19.05 29.84
C THR A 245 7.72 -19.93 29.34
N ASN A 246 7.11 -20.73 30.23
CA ASN A 246 5.92 -21.49 29.89
C ASN A 246 4.77 -20.55 29.50
N GLY A 247 4.14 -20.79 28.36
CA GLY A 247 3.08 -19.94 27.79
C GLY A 247 3.59 -18.75 26.99
N GLU A 248 4.90 -18.64 26.75
CA GLU A 248 5.49 -17.58 25.95
C GLU A 248 5.15 -17.73 24.45
N GLU A 249 4.89 -16.60 23.79
CA GLU A 249 4.68 -16.54 22.33
C GLU A 249 6.00 -16.30 21.61
N LEU A 250 6.32 -17.17 20.68
CA LEU A 250 7.58 -17.19 19.95
C LEU A 250 7.33 -17.09 18.45
N LEU A 251 8.23 -16.40 17.74
CA LEU A 251 8.16 -16.30 16.29
C LEU A 251 8.30 -17.70 15.66
N GLU A 252 7.53 -17.96 14.61
CA GLU A 252 7.66 -19.14 13.77
C GLU A 252 9.11 -19.31 13.29
N GLY A 253 9.60 -20.55 13.34
CA GLY A 253 10.98 -20.89 13.02
C GLY A 253 11.99 -20.67 14.15
N THR A 254 11.58 -20.09 15.30
CA THR A 254 12.46 -19.96 16.47
C THR A 254 13.01 -21.32 16.88
N ARG A 255 14.34 -21.44 16.89
CA ARG A 255 15.06 -22.65 17.30
C ARG A 255 15.11 -22.75 18.81
N LEU A 256 14.64 -23.88 19.33
CA LEU A 256 14.51 -24.17 20.75
C LEU A 256 15.29 -25.42 21.12
N THR A 257 15.76 -25.46 22.36
CA THR A 257 16.35 -26.62 23.00
C THR A 257 15.59 -26.91 24.29
N VAL A 258 14.94 -28.06 24.34
CA VAL A 258 14.36 -28.62 25.57
C VAL A 258 15.46 -29.33 26.32
N THR A 259 15.63 -29.02 27.59
CA THR A 259 16.47 -29.75 28.54
C THR A 259 15.57 -30.45 29.53
N VAL A 260 15.78 -31.76 29.69
CA VAL A 260 15.06 -32.59 30.66
C VAL A 260 16.06 -33.15 31.67
N GLU A 261 15.83 -32.90 32.95
CA GLU A 261 16.62 -33.49 34.03
C GLU A 261 15.77 -34.52 34.79
N VAL A 262 16.24 -35.77 34.83
CA VAL A 262 15.54 -36.91 35.43
C VAL A 262 15.98 -37.08 36.88
N SER A 263 15.04 -37.02 37.82
CA SER A 263 15.32 -37.05 39.26
C SER A 263 15.93 -38.36 39.75
N ASN A 264 15.59 -39.49 39.12
CA ASN A 264 16.20 -40.81 39.39
C ASN A 264 16.80 -41.39 38.11
N ALA A 265 17.94 -40.85 37.71
CA ALA A 265 18.66 -41.22 36.50
C ALA A 265 19.18 -42.68 36.49
N ALA A 266 19.32 -43.31 37.66
CA ALA A 266 19.69 -44.72 37.76
C ALA A 266 18.54 -45.66 37.35
N LYS A 267 17.29 -45.26 37.59
CA LYS A 267 16.12 -46.07 37.24
C LYS A 267 15.52 -45.68 35.90
N HIS A 268 15.51 -44.40 35.56
CA HIS A 268 14.80 -43.87 34.41
C HIS A 268 15.71 -43.17 33.40
N LYS A 269 15.22 -43.11 32.16
CA LYS A 269 15.79 -42.34 31.05
C LYS A 269 14.68 -41.73 30.23
N VAL A 270 14.95 -40.60 29.56
CA VAL A 270 14.00 -40.04 28.58
C VAL A 270 13.98 -40.93 27.34
N VAL A 271 12.78 -41.27 26.84
CA VAL A 271 12.60 -42.10 25.64
C VAL A 271 11.88 -41.37 24.52
N LYS A 272 11.04 -40.38 24.82
CA LYS A 272 10.44 -39.48 23.84
C LYS A 272 10.36 -38.05 24.37
N VAL A 273 10.55 -37.09 23.47
CA VAL A 273 10.15 -35.69 23.67
C VAL A 273 9.28 -35.32 22.48
N ASN A 274 8.07 -34.82 22.73
CA ASN A 274 7.08 -34.48 21.69
C ASN A 274 6.71 -35.65 20.76
N GLY A 275 6.77 -36.88 21.29
CA GLY A 275 6.55 -38.10 20.52
C GLY A 275 7.73 -38.52 19.63
N ASP A 276 8.82 -37.74 19.58
CA ASP A 276 10.05 -38.08 18.87
C ASP A 276 11.05 -38.78 19.80
N ALA A 277 11.60 -39.91 19.35
CA ALA A 277 12.61 -40.70 20.06
C ALA A 277 14.04 -40.50 19.51
N ASN A 278 14.18 -39.95 18.30
CA ASN A 278 15.44 -39.94 17.56
C ASN A 278 16.25 -38.65 17.76
N GLY A 279 15.58 -37.53 18.09
CA GLY A 279 16.25 -36.24 18.30
C GLY A 279 16.82 -36.03 19.72
N ILE A 280 16.80 -37.04 20.58
CA ILE A 280 17.13 -36.92 22.00
C ILE A 280 18.60 -37.27 22.23
N THR A 281 19.34 -36.37 22.87
CA THR A 281 20.75 -36.59 23.24
C THR A 281 20.92 -36.58 24.75
N GLU A 282 21.56 -37.61 25.33
CA GLU A 282 21.97 -37.59 26.75
C GLU A 282 23.31 -36.85 26.86
N VAL A 283 23.29 -35.65 27.42
CA VAL A 283 24.49 -34.79 27.54
C VAL A 283 25.25 -35.00 28.84
N ALA A 284 24.56 -35.49 29.87
CA ALA A 284 25.12 -35.98 31.11
C ALA A 284 24.18 -37.05 31.69
N THR A 285 24.66 -37.86 32.64
CA THR A 285 23.82 -38.92 33.23
C THR A 285 22.53 -38.31 33.80
N GLY A 286 21.38 -38.68 33.24
CA GLY A 286 20.08 -38.14 33.66
C GLY A 286 19.69 -36.79 33.08
N ARG A 287 20.50 -36.19 32.21
CA ARG A 287 20.23 -34.92 31.55
C ARG A 287 20.17 -35.09 30.03
N TYR A 288 19.02 -34.77 29.45
CA TYR A 288 18.73 -34.95 28.04
C TYR A 288 18.41 -33.63 27.36
N THR A 289 18.79 -33.51 26.09
CA THR A 289 18.44 -32.38 25.24
C THR A 289 17.68 -32.81 23.99
N TYR A 290 16.76 -31.97 23.54
CA TYR A 290 15.99 -32.14 22.32
C TYR A 290 15.84 -30.79 21.61
N GLY A 291 16.30 -30.70 20.36
CA GLY A 291 16.27 -29.49 19.56
C GLY A 291 15.16 -29.51 18.51
N PHE A 292 14.40 -28.43 18.36
CA PHE A 292 13.40 -28.27 17.31
C PHE A 292 13.17 -26.80 16.95
N SER A 293 12.49 -26.53 15.84
CA SER A 293 11.98 -25.19 15.50
C SER A 293 10.48 -25.15 15.69
N ILE A 294 9.96 -24.10 16.33
CA ILE A 294 8.52 -23.96 16.51
C ILE A 294 7.84 -23.60 15.18
N SER A 295 6.85 -24.38 14.76
CA SER A 295 6.05 -24.14 13.54
C SER A 295 4.55 -24.19 13.80
N GLY A 296 4.17 -24.31 15.07
CA GLY A 296 2.79 -24.39 15.53
C GLY A 296 2.73 -24.36 17.05
N GLU A 297 1.51 -24.22 17.57
CA GLU A 297 1.21 -24.36 18.99
C GLU A 297 1.80 -25.68 19.52
N THR A 298 2.70 -25.58 20.50
CA THR A 298 3.52 -26.72 20.94
C THR A 298 3.34 -26.96 22.43
N THR A 299 2.99 -28.19 22.81
CA THR A 299 3.07 -28.65 24.20
C THR A 299 4.21 -29.65 24.33
N VAL A 300 5.22 -29.35 25.15
CA VAL A 300 6.34 -30.25 25.41
C VAL A 300 5.85 -31.44 26.22
N ARG A 301 5.97 -32.64 25.66
CA ARG A 301 5.60 -33.90 26.33
C ARG A 301 6.83 -34.79 26.47
N VAL A 302 7.13 -35.20 27.70
CA VAL A 302 8.26 -36.08 28.01
C VAL A 302 7.74 -37.45 28.39
N GLU A 303 8.28 -38.50 27.77
CA GLU A 303 8.05 -39.88 28.18
C GLU A 303 9.33 -40.44 28.82
N LEU A 304 9.21 -40.97 30.04
CA LEU A 304 10.28 -41.71 30.71
C LEU A 304 10.15 -43.21 30.44
N GLY A 305 11.27 -43.87 30.23
CA GLY A 305 11.39 -45.32 30.21
C GLY A 305 12.31 -45.82 31.32
N VAL A 306 12.18 -47.10 31.69
CA VAL A 306 13.06 -47.75 32.66
C VAL A 306 14.38 -48.13 31.99
N ARG A 307 15.51 -47.89 32.66
CA ARG A 307 16.82 -48.34 32.17
C ARG A 307 16.92 -49.86 32.21
N LYS A 308 17.42 -50.44 31.11
CA LYS A 308 17.78 -51.85 31.02
C LYS A 308 19.30 -51.96 31.00
N TYR A 309 19.84 -52.72 31.94
CA TYR A 309 21.28 -52.97 32.03
C TYR A 309 21.60 -54.34 31.46
N LYS A 310 22.58 -54.42 30.57
CA LYS A 310 23.16 -55.68 30.11
C LYS A 310 24.40 -55.96 30.96
N VAL A 311 24.33 -57.01 31.78
CA VAL A 311 25.50 -57.49 32.51
C VAL A 311 26.35 -58.31 31.55
N VAL A 312 27.58 -57.88 31.29
CA VAL A 312 28.57 -58.63 30.51
C VAL A 312 29.60 -59.19 31.47
N TYR A 313 29.73 -60.50 31.47
CA TYR A 313 30.61 -61.23 32.36
C TYR A 313 31.60 -62.07 31.55
N ALA A 314 32.90 -61.93 31.84
CA ALA A 314 33.95 -62.72 31.24
C ALA A 314 34.45 -63.75 32.28
N PRO A 315 34.05 -65.04 32.18
CA PRO A 315 34.52 -66.06 33.12
C PRO A 315 36.02 -66.30 32.98
N ASN A 316 36.69 -66.54 34.10
CA ASN A 316 38.08 -66.99 34.08
C ASN A 316 38.13 -68.47 33.67
N ALA A 317 38.81 -68.78 32.56
CA ALA A 317 38.88 -70.15 32.02
C ALA A 317 39.54 -71.18 32.95
N LEU A 318 40.26 -70.74 33.99
CA LEU A 318 40.99 -71.60 34.93
C LEU A 318 40.29 -71.76 36.29
N LYS A 319 39.12 -71.13 36.52
CA LYS A 319 38.38 -71.21 37.80
C LYS A 319 36.88 -71.32 37.57
N VAL A 320 36.20 -72.14 38.38
CA VAL A 320 34.74 -72.11 38.47
C VAL A 320 34.34 -70.73 38.93
N SER A 321 33.58 -70.03 38.09
CA SER A 321 33.15 -68.67 38.40
C SER A 321 31.63 -68.59 38.39
N GLU A 322 31.05 -68.10 39.50
CA GLU A 322 29.62 -67.92 39.69
C GLU A 322 29.28 -66.43 39.66
N LEU A 323 28.38 -66.01 38.77
CA LEU A 323 27.86 -64.64 38.73
C LEU A 323 26.57 -64.56 39.55
N LYS A 324 26.61 -63.88 40.70
CA LYS A 324 25.43 -63.54 41.49
C LYS A 324 25.02 -62.10 41.21
N VAL A 325 23.87 -61.91 40.58
CA VAL A 325 23.26 -60.58 40.36
C VAL A 325 22.23 -60.35 41.45
N TRP A 326 22.46 -59.36 42.30
CA TRP A 326 21.52 -58.94 43.33
C TRP A 326 20.74 -57.71 42.85
N ALA A 327 19.44 -57.70 43.06
CA ALA A 327 18.59 -56.55 42.79
C ALA A 327 18.23 -55.85 44.12
N GLY A 328 18.94 -54.77 44.47
CA GLY A 328 18.52 -53.79 45.48
C GLY A 328 19.52 -53.47 46.60
N GLY A 329 19.81 -52.17 46.75
CA GLY A 329 20.01 -51.38 47.99
C GLY A 329 21.12 -51.75 48.99
N TRP A 330 22.01 -50.80 49.29
CA TRP A 330 22.58 -50.65 50.63
C TRP A 330 21.62 -49.82 51.48
#